data_AF-A0A4V3FWC4-F1
#
_entry.id   AF-A0A4V3FWC4-F1
#
_cell.length_a   1.000
_cell.length_b   1.000
_cell.length_c   1.000
_cell.angle_alpha   90.00
_cell.angle_beta   90.00
_cell.angle_gamma   90.00
#
_symmetry.space_group_name_H-M   'P 1'
#
loop_
_entity.id
_entity.type
_entity.pdbx_description
1 polymer ?
#
loop_
_entity_poly.entity_id
_entity_poly.type
_entity_poly.pdbx_seq_one_letter_code
_entity_poly.pdbx_strand_id
1 'polypeptide(L)' 'KIEKAKAQVRAKVEHPFRVIKRQFGYTKVRFQGLVKNTAQMVTLFALSNLWMARRYLLSSAGEVRP' A
#
# COMPACT_ATOMS: atom_id res chain seq x y z
N LYS A 1 -18.35 -1.16 -22.52
CA LYS A 1 -18.67 -1.19 -21.06
C LYS A 1 -17.71 -2.09 -20.27
N ILE A 2 -17.45 -3.32 -20.73
CA ILE A 2 -16.53 -4.27 -20.08
C ILE A 2 -15.10 -3.71 -19.89
N GLU A 3 -14.53 -3.09 -20.93
CA GLU A 3 -13.18 -2.52 -20.83
C GLU A 3 -13.07 -1.35 -19.84
N LYS A 4 -14.13 -0.55 -19.68
CA LYS A 4 -14.19 0.50 -18.65
C LYS A 4 -14.18 -0.10 -17.25
N ALA A 5 -14.92 -1.19 -17.02
CA ALA A 5 -14.92 -1.88 -15.73
C ALA A 5 -13.54 -2.47 -15.39
N LYS A 6 -12.88 -3.13 -16.36
CA LYS A 6 -11.50 -3.64 -16.20
C LYS A 6 -10.51 -2.51 -15.89
N ALA A 7 -10.62 -1.36 -16.59
CA ALA A 7 -9.76 -0.20 -16.35
C ALA A 7 -9.98 0.39 -14.94
N GLN A 8 -11.22 0.47 -14.47
CA GLN A 8 -11.52 0.94 -13.11
C GLN A 8 -10.96 0.02 -12.02
N VAL A 9 -11.08 -1.30 -12.21
CA VAL A 9 -10.48 -2.27 -11.28
C VAL A 9 -8.95 -2.13 -11.28
N ARG A 10 -8.32 -2.03 -12.45
CA ARG A 10 -6.87 -1.80 -12.59
C ARG A 10 -6.41 -0.54 -11.86
N ALA A 11 -7.08 0.58 -12.07
CA ALA A 11 -6.74 1.83 -11.41
C ALA A 11 -6.77 1.73 -9.87
N LYS A 12 -7.73 0.97 -9.31
CA LYS A 12 -7.81 0.74 -7.86
C LYS A 12 -6.65 -0.10 -7.32
N VAL A 13 -6.24 -1.16 -8.04
CA VAL A 13 -5.13 -2.03 -7.58
C VAL A 13 -3.75 -1.43 -7.84
N GLU A 14 -3.59 -0.68 -8.93
CA GLU A 14 -2.33 -0.01 -9.27
C GLU A 14 -1.89 0.99 -8.20
N HIS A 15 -2.84 1.61 -7.50
CA HIS A 15 -2.54 2.61 -6.48
C HIS A 15 -1.78 2.02 -5.26
N PRO A 16 -2.25 0.97 -4.57
CA PRO A 16 -1.47 0.26 -3.56
C PRO A 16 -0.10 -0.23 -4.07
N PHE A 17 -0.02 -0.79 -5.29
CA PHE A 17 1.26 -1.22 -5.86
C PHE A 17 2.23 -0.05 -6.05
N ARG A 18 1.73 1.13 -6.44
CA ARG A 18 2.55 2.34 -6.55
C ARG A 18 3.10 2.76 -5.20
N VAL A 19 2.27 2.74 -4.15
CA VAL A 19 2.68 3.09 -2.78
C VAL A 19 3.77 2.13 -2.30
N ILE A 20 3.56 0.82 -2.44
CA ILE A 20 4.53 -0.21 -2.04
C ILE A 20 5.88 -0.03 -2.77
N LYS A 21 5.85 0.18 -4.10
CA LYS A 21 7.09 0.30 -4.89
C LYS A 21 7.81 1.63 -4.69
N ARG A 22 7.09 2.74 -4.54
CA ARG A 22 7.66 4.09 -4.48
C ARG A 22 7.91 4.55 -3.05
N GLN A 23 6.92 4.42 -2.16
CA GLN A 23 7.02 4.94 -0.80
C GLN A 23 7.77 3.99 0.14
N PHE A 24 7.54 2.68 -0.01
CA PHE A 24 8.20 1.65 0.80
C PHE A 24 9.43 1.03 0.11
N GLY A 25 9.74 1.44 -1.13
CA GLY A 25 10.97 1.03 -1.84
C GLY A 25 11.03 -0.45 -2.23
N TYR A 26 9.90 -1.16 -2.27
CA TYR A 26 9.88 -2.60 -2.61
C TYR A 26 10.06 -2.81 -4.12
N THR A 27 11.31 -2.76 -4.58
CA THR A 27 11.70 -2.92 -5.99
C THR A 27 12.29 -4.30 -6.30
N LYS A 28 12.90 -4.96 -5.30
CA LYS A 28 13.46 -6.31 -5.38
C LYS A 28 13.09 -7.10 -4.13
N VAL A 29 12.98 -8.43 -4.27
CA VAL A 29 12.81 -9.34 -3.14
C VAL A 29 14.07 -9.29 -2.25
N ARG A 30 13.89 -9.20 -0.94
CA ARG A 30 15.01 -9.04 0.01
C ARG A 30 15.46 -10.35 0.63
N PHE A 31 14.55 -11.30 0.81
CA PHE A 31 14.82 -12.51 1.59
C PHE A 31 15.04 -13.73 0.68
N GLN A 32 15.90 -14.65 1.12
CA GLN A 32 16.03 -15.97 0.52
C GLN A 32 14.90 -16.85 1.06
N GLY A 33 13.86 -17.05 0.24
CA GLY A 33 12.72 -17.92 0.55
C GLY A 33 11.35 -17.26 0.36
N LEU A 34 10.40 -18.00 -0.19
CA LEU A 34 9.06 -17.48 -0.52
C LEU A 34 8.28 -17.02 0.72
N VAL A 35 8.32 -17.80 1.81
CA VAL A 35 7.57 -17.51 3.03
C VAL A 35 7.90 -16.12 3.59
N LYS A 36 9.19 -15.78 3.68
CA LYS A 36 9.64 -14.49 4.23
C LYS A 36 9.27 -13.32 3.32
N ASN A 37 9.36 -13.50 2.00
CA ASN A 37 8.94 -12.47 1.04
C ASN A 37 7.42 -12.27 1.03
N THR A 38 6.64 -13.35 1.16
CA THR A 38 5.18 -13.25 1.25
C THR A 38 4.76 -12.52 2.52
N ALA A 39 5.35 -12.85 3.67
CA ALA A 39 5.11 -12.14 4.92
C ALA A 39 5.46 -10.64 4.80
N GLN A 40 6.60 -10.32 4.19
CA GLN A 40 6.98 -8.93 3.91
C GLN A 40 5.94 -8.21 3.04
N MET A 41 5.49 -8.86 1.96
CA MET A 41 4.51 -8.28 1.04
C MET A 41 3.18 -8.01 1.74
N VAL A 42 2.67 -8.96 2.53
CA VAL A 42 1.41 -8.80 3.31
C VAL A 42 1.52 -7.62 4.28
N THR A 43 2.64 -7.52 5.01
CA THR A 43 2.89 -6.39 5.91
C THR A 43 2.91 -5.06 5.15
N LEU A 44 3.58 -5.00 3.99
CA LEU A 44 3.62 -3.77 3.18
C LEU A 44 2.24 -3.38 2.64
N PHE A 45 1.38 -4.34 2.30
CA PHE A 45 -0.02 -4.06 1.94
C PHE A 45 -0.81 -3.48 3.12
N ALA A 46 -0.66 -4.03 4.32
CA ALA A 46 -1.29 -3.49 5.52
C ALA A 46 -0.82 -2.05 5.82
N LEU A 47 0.48 -1.80 5.74
CA LEU A 47 1.05 -0.46 5.93
C LEU A 47 0.63 0.51 4.83
N SER A 48 0.43 0.04 3.60
CA SER A 48 -0.07 0.88 2.50
C SER A 48 -1.50 1.35 2.75
N ASN A 49 -2.35 0.52 3.36
CA ASN A 49 -3.68 0.93 3.78
C ASN A 49 -3.63 2.06 4.80
N LEU A 50 -2.74 1.96 5.79
CA LEU A 50 -2.52 3.03 6.78
C LEU A 50 -1.97 4.31 6.12
N TRP A 51 -1.03 4.17 5.20
CA TRP A 51 -0.47 5.31 4.47
C TRP A 51 -1.54 6.04 3.63
N MET A 52 -2.44 5.30 2.98
CA MET A 52 -3.57 5.88 2.23
C MET A 52 -4.57 6.57 3.16
N ALA A 53 -4.82 6.00 4.35
CA ALA A 53 -5.70 6.58 5.35
C ALA A 53 -5.05 7.75 6.14
N ARG A 54 -3.75 8.00 5.97
CA ARG A 54 -2.97 8.99 6.74
C ARG A 54 -3.63 10.35 6.83
N ARG A 55 -4.21 10.86 5.73
CA ARG A 55 -4.87 12.18 5.75
C ARG A 55 -6.06 12.22 6.70
N TYR A 56 -6.85 11.15 6.75
CA TYR A 56 -7.99 11.04 7.65
C TYR A 56 -7.52 10.80 9.09
N LEU A 57 -6.56 9.89 9.28
CA LEU A 57 -6.02 9.54 10.60
C LEU A 57 -5.31 10.73 11.28
N LEU A 58 -4.53 11.52 10.53
CA LEU A 58 -3.87 12.72 11.06
C LEU A 58 -4.85 13.87 11.27
N SER A 59 -5.97 13.91 10.54
CA SER A 59 -7.02 14.91 10.78
C SER A 59 -7.88 14.57 12.01
N SER A 60 -7.97 13.29 12.37
CA SER A 60 -8.70 12.81 13.55
C SER A 60 -7.83 12.71 14.81
N ALA A 61 -6.52 12.54 14.64
CA ALA A 61 -5.56 12.66 15.73
C ALA A 61 -5.42 14.15 16.06
N GLY A 62 -6.25 14.64 16.98
CA GLY A 62 -6.12 15.99 17.53
C GLY A 62 -4.70 16.27 18.00
N GLU A 63 -4.30 17.54 17.95
CA GLU A 63 -2.94 18.03 18.24
C GLU A 63 -2.29 17.24 19.38
N VAL A 64 -1.09 16.70 19.09
CA VAL A 64 -0.23 16.12 20.12
C VAL A 64 0.07 17.26 21.09
N ARG A 65 -0.61 17.24 22.24
CA ARG A 65 -0.35 18.20 23.31
C ARG A 65 1.13 18.08 23.70
N PRO A 66 1.85 19.21 23.80
CA PRO A 66 3.29 19.23 24.05
C PRO A 66 3.64 18.57 25.40
#